data_AF-A0A836TF64-F1
#
_entry.id   AF-A0A836TF64-F1
#
_cell.length_a   1.000
_cell.length_b   1.000
_cell.length_c   1.000
_cell.angle_alpha   90.00
_cell.angle_beta   90.00
_cell.angle_gamma   90.00
#
_symmetry.space_group_name_H-M   'P 1'
#
loop_
_entity.id
_entity.type
_entity.pdbx_description
1 polymer ?
#
loop_
_entity_poly.entity_id
_entity_poly.type
_entity_poly.pdbx_seq_one_letter_code
_entity_poly.pdbx_strand_id
1 'polypeptide(L)'
;MDFSVSLALLALVAGIIQSQGDTFSRQSQLGQMQANGRAAVDFISRSVQNAGFNVTRGKRFLAASDHYITMVFDDDNDGAIQNDEVFTYAVSDPNGTNNETFTISPFFDQDGDGTVSSSETRDYDISLALTGPPFHFYLITPNNADNGVVKNKVARNIDNLIIRYFDKDGDPLPSGVTKDGDENAVPPYVIPDDELNDIRRIEMEIITLSKDEDPNENYQNIGTYLAGSVAATSSGSTSFNDGFRRETFTAVTSPRNLVTAPWGKISLVASPSPISCPDDSTTVTASVVDSEGEGVDSGISVTFTTSDGTLDPVTNSTIGSGDASTTLTYDWSSPSVTVTVSASALIDVDGEDYPVFNAIPVSFESGTGIFTDDFDDGNSDGWTEAGATNWNVASGQYKTASNGDGVSSNGCAAWQDYEAQVEIKRNGSLGSTEHVGLVFRFQNSSQYYLAKLYCSSNCGGSPNDHVYSVELETFDGGATSTLASSTFTFDNNEYYSLKVSAVGDELNAKIWQTSTAEPADWDITATDASYTQGEIGLTTTTNTTSFDNVAVNPS
;
A
#
# COMPACT_ATOMS: atom_id res chain seq x y z
N MET A 1 -56.78 -56.44 -29.72
CA MET A 1 -56.41 -55.20 -30.45
C MET A 1 -55.70 -54.19 -29.55
N ASP A 2 -55.67 -54.40 -28.22
CA ASP A 2 -55.19 -53.39 -27.26
C ASP A 2 -53.66 -53.34 -27.04
N PHE A 3 -52.91 -54.42 -27.29
CA PHE A 3 -51.46 -54.44 -27.04
C PHE A 3 -50.67 -53.62 -28.08
N SER A 4 -51.11 -53.61 -29.34
CA SER A 4 -50.45 -52.91 -30.44
C SER A 4 -50.64 -51.38 -30.38
N VAL A 5 -51.80 -50.94 -29.90
CA VAL A 5 -52.09 -49.51 -29.69
C VAL A 5 -51.28 -48.95 -28.53
N SER A 6 -51.13 -49.73 -27.44
CA SER A 6 -50.34 -49.32 -26.29
C SER A 6 -48.84 -49.23 -26.59
N LEU A 7 -48.31 -50.11 -27.45
CA LEU A 7 -46.90 -50.09 -27.87
C LEU A 7 -46.60 -48.93 -28.82
N ALA A 8 -47.51 -48.63 -29.75
CA ALA A 8 -47.39 -47.47 -30.64
C ALA A 8 -47.47 -46.15 -29.86
N LEU A 9 -48.33 -46.07 -28.83
CA LEU A 9 -48.44 -44.90 -27.96
C LEU A 9 -47.18 -44.72 -27.10
N LEU A 10 -46.61 -45.82 -26.55
CA LEU A 10 -45.34 -45.77 -25.83
C LEU A 10 -44.17 -45.33 -26.74
N ALA A 11 -44.12 -45.81 -27.98
CA ALA A 11 -43.10 -45.42 -28.95
C ALA A 11 -43.21 -43.93 -29.33
N LEU A 12 -44.43 -43.42 -29.48
CA LEU A 12 -44.68 -41.99 -29.75
C LEU A 12 -44.29 -41.11 -28.56
N VAL A 13 -44.65 -41.51 -27.34
CA VAL A 13 -44.26 -40.81 -26.11
C VAL A 13 -42.74 -40.88 -25.90
N ALA A 14 -42.10 -42.03 -26.15
CA ALA A 14 -40.65 -42.17 -26.10
C ALA A 14 -39.94 -41.28 -27.14
N GLY A 15 -40.45 -41.20 -28.37
CA GLY A 15 -39.90 -40.32 -29.41
C GLY A 15 -40.05 -38.83 -29.08
N ILE A 16 -41.17 -38.44 -28.46
CA ILE A 16 -41.36 -37.06 -27.97
C ILE A 16 -40.41 -36.76 -26.79
N ILE A 17 -40.22 -37.69 -25.85
CA ILE A 17 -39.30 -37.54 -24.72
C ILE A 17 -37.84 -37.44 -25.21
N GLN A 18 -37.43 -38.28 -26.16
CA GLN A 18 -36.10 -38.21 -26.78
C GLN A 18 -35.89 -36.88 -27.50
N SER A 19 -36.84 -36.47 -28.36
CA SER A 19 -36.76 -35.19 -29.09
C SER A 19 -36.71 -33.96 -28.15
N GLN A 20 -37.46 -33.99 -27.04
CA GLN A 20 -37.39 -32.94 -26.01
C GLN A 20 -36.07 -32.96 -25.25
N GLY A 21 -35.53 -34.16 -24.95
CA GLY A 21 -34.22 -34.34 -24.33
C GLY A 21 -33.07 -33.82 -25.20
N ASP A 22 -33.10 -34.13 -26.50
CA ASP A 22 -32.11 -33.66 -27.48
C ASP A 22 -32.15 -32.14 -27.63
N THR A 23 -33.36 -31.58 -27.66
CA THR A 23 -33.55 -30.12 -27.71
C THR A 23 -33.01 -29.44 -26.45
N PHE A 24 -33.29 -30.01 -25.27
CA PHE A 24 -32.79 -29.49 -24.00
C PHE A 24 -31.27 -29.60 -23.90
N SER A 25 -30.69 -30.74 -24.27
CA SER A 25 -29.24 -30.98 -24.29
C SER A 25 -28.54 -29.95 -25.19
N ARG A 26 -29.04 -29.76 -26.42
CA ARG A 26 -28.51 -28.78 -27.37
C ARG A 26 -28.61 -27.34 -26.83
N GLN A 27 -29.74 -26.96 -26.25
CA GLN A 27 -29.91 -25.62 -25.67
C GLN A 27 -28.98 -25.40 -24.47
N SER A 28 -28.79 -26.43 -23.64
CA SER A 28 -27.85 -26.38 -22.51
C SER A 28 -26.40 -26.24 -22.98
N GLN A 29 -25.99 -26.98 -24.01
CA GLN A 29 -24.65 -26.88 -24.59
C GLN A 29 -24.39 -25.50 -25.20
N LEU A 30 -25.34 -24.97 -25.98
CA LEU A 30 -25.26 -23.61 -26.54
C LEU A 30 -25.15 -22.54 -25.44
N GLY A 31 -25.96 -22.65 -24.37
CA GLY A 31 -25.88 -21.75 -23.23
C GLY A 31 -24.51 -21.78 -22.56
N GLN A 32 -23.90 -22.95 -22.40
CA GLN A 32 -22.56 -23.09 -21.83
C GLN A 32 -21.47 -22.52 -22.76
N MET A 33 -21.56 -22.75 -24.07
CA MET A 33 -20.64 -22.16 -25.05
C MET A 33 -20.70 -20.64 -25.02
N GLN A 34 -21.90 -20.06 -25.00
CA GLN A 34 -22.10 -18.61 -24.94
C GLN A 34 -21.57 -18.02 -23.64
N ALA A 35 -21.75 -18.71 -22.52
CA ALA A 35 -21.16 -18.31 -21.25
C ALA A 35 -19.61 -18.32 -21.31
N ASN A 36 -19.02 -19.37 -21.89
CA ASN A 36 -17.56 -19.48 -22.05
C ASN A 36 -17.00 -18.35 -22.93
N GLY A 37 -17.62 -18.09 -24.09
CA GLY A 37 -17.17 -17.04 -25.02
C GLY A 37 -17.29 -15.64 -24.43
N ARG A 38 -18.42 -15.34 -23.77
CA ARG A 38 -18.61 -14.05 -23.09
C ARG A 38 -17.64 -13.86 -21.93
N ALA A 39 -17.42 -14.90 -21.12
CA ALA A 39 -16.46 -14.83 -20.02
C ALA A 39 -15.05 -14.55 -20.55
N ALA A 40 -14.58 -15.32 -21.54
CA ALA A 40 -13.24 -15.14 -22.10
C ALA A 40 -13.01 -13.72 -22.62
N VAL A 41 -13.97 -13.17 -23.39
CA VAL A 41 -13.91 -11.80 -23.92
C VAL A 41 -13.98 -10.74 -22.82
N ASP A 42 -14.84 -10.90 -21.82
CA ASP A 42 -15.01 -9.91 -20.74
C ASP A 42 -13.74 -9.79 -19.89
N PHE A 43 -13.17 -10.91 -19.45
CA PHE A 43 -11.95 -10.93 -18.63
C PHE A 43 -10.79 -10.24 -19.36
N ILE A 44 -10.46 -10.68 -20.58
CA ILE A 44 -9.34 -10.11 -21.31
C ILE A 44 -9.59 -8.63 -21.65
N SER A 45 -10.83 -8.23 -21.98
CA SER A 45 -11.12 -6.83 -22.32
C SER A 45 -10.95 -5.89 -21.14
N ARG A 46 -11.35 -6.32 -19.92
CA ARG A 46 -11.15 -5.54 -18.69
C ARG A 46 -9.67 -5.39 -18.37
N SER A 47 -8.93 -6.50 -18.42
CA SER A 47 -7.49 -6.50 -18.16
C SER A 47 -6.73 -5.61 -19.14
N VAL A 48 -7.09 -5.64 -20.43
CA VAL A 48 -6.47 -4.72 -21.42
C VAL A 48 -6.80 -3.26 -21.10
N GLN A 49 -8.02 -2.95 -20.67
CA GLN A 49 -8.39 -1.57 -20.33
C GLN A 49 -7.62 -1.05 -19.11
N ASN A 50 -7.32 -1.93 -18.15
CA ASN A 50 -6.59 -1.59 -16.94
C ASN A 50 -5.07 -1.66 -17.10
N ALA A 51 -4.55 -2.41 -18.08
CA ALA A 51 -3.12 -2.59 -18.31
C ALA A 51 -2.32 -1.28 -18.17
N GLY A 52 -1.31 -1.29 -17.29
CA GLY A 52 -0.48 -0.15 -16.96
C GLY A 52 -1.04 0.77 -15.85
N PHE A 53 -2.19 0.46 -15.25
CA PHE A 53 -2.70 1.21 -14.11
C PHE A 53 -1.77 1.04 -12.90
N ASN A 54 -1.35 2.17 -12.32
CA ASN A 54 -0.44 2.27 -11.17
C ASN A 54 0.86 1.44 -11.26
N VAL A 55 1.26 1.02 -12.47
CA VAL A 55 2.51 0.30 -12.66
C VAL A 55 3.65 1.29 -12.50
N THR A 56 4.45 1.15 -11.44
CA THR A 56 5.61 2.01 -11.14
C THR A 56 6.91 1.47 -11.74
N ARG A 57 6.98 0.18 -12.04
CA ARG A 57 8.15 -0.50 -12.62
C ARG A 57 7.72 -1.58 -13.63
N GLY A 58 8.52 -1.81 -14.66
CA GLY A 58 8.18 -2.74 -15.75
C GLY A 58 7.17 -2.21 -16.77
N LYS A 59 6.87 -3.06 -17.75
CA LYS A 59 5.93 -2.78 -18.86
C LYS A 59 4.50 -3.11 -18.45
N ARG A 60 3.55 -2.42 -19.08
CA ARG A 60 2.13 -2.81 -19.03
C ARG A 60 1.84 -4.14 -19.73
N PHE A 61 2.66 -4.51 -20.72
CA PHE A 61 2.59 -5.79 -21.44
C PHE A 61 3.97 -6.45 -21.36
N LEU A 62 4.03 -7.70 -20.89
CA LEU A 62 5.30 -8.42 -20.70
C LEU A 62 5.57 -9.45 -21.80
N ALA A 63 4.51 -9.90 -22.48
CA ALA A 63 4.59 -10.83 -23.60
C ALA A 63 3.30 -10.74 -24.40
N ALA A 64 3.39 -10.89 -25.72
CA ALA A 64 2.24 -10.87 -26.61
C ALA A 64 2.48 -11.72 -27.85
N SER A 65 1.52 -12.56 -28.22
CA SER A 65 1.49 -13.34 -29.46
C SER A 65 0.09 -13.41 -30.03
N ASP A 66 -0.09 -14.16 -31.11
CA ASP A 66 -1.42 -14.46 -31.65
C ASP A 66 -2.33 -15.27 -30.71
N HIS A 67 -1.82 -15.85 -29.62
CA HIS A 67 -2.58 -16.76 -28.77
C HIS A 67 -2.25 -16.69 -27.26
N TYR A 68 -1.40 -15.76 -26.85
CA TYR A 68 -1.25 -15.34 -25.47
C TYR A 68 -0.97 -13.84 -25.35
N ILE A 69 -1.26 -13.30 -24.18
CA ILE A 69 -0.93 -11.92 -23.81
C ILE A 69 -0.72 -11.83 -22.29
N THR A 70 0.32 -11.13 -21.86
CA THR A 70 0.60 -10.84 -20.45
C THR A 70 0.46 -9.35 -20.19
N MET A 71 -0.29 -8.99 -19.15
CA MET A 71 -0.58 -7.63 -18.72
C MET A 71 -0.25 -7.44 -17.23
N VAL A 72 0.06 -6.21 -16.86
CA VAL A 72 0.32 -5.82 -15.46
C VAL A 72 -0.52 -4.59 -15.12
N PHE A 73 -1.21 -4.60 -13.99
CA PHE A 73 -1.93 -3.44 -13.44
C PHE A 73 -2.31 -3.69 -11.98
N ASP A 74 -2.28 -2.64 -11.18
CA ASP A 74 -2.77 -2.63 -9.79
C ASP A 74 -4.31 -2.71 -9.78
N ASP A 75 -4.89 -3.84 -9.36
CA ASP A 75 -6.34 -4.09 -9.39
C ASP A 75 -7.03 -3.58 -8.12
N ASP A 76 -6.34 -3.57 -6.97
CA ASP A 76 -6.91 -3.15 -5.69
C ASP A 76 -6.61 -1.68 -5.31
N ASN A 77 -5.77 -1.02 -6.11
CA ASN A 77 -5.34 0.37 -5.99
C ASN A 77 -4.62 0.63 -4.65
N ASP A 78 -3.77 -0.29 -4.21
CA ASP A 78 -2.96 -0.15 -3.00
C ASP A 78 -1.60 0.56 -3.25
N GLY A 79 -1.18 0.70 -4.51
CA GLY A 79 0.09 1.35 -4.86
C GLY A 79 1.24 0.41 -5.22
N ALA A 80 1.07 -0.91 -5.05
CA ALA A 80 2.11 -1.90 -5.29
C ALA A 80 1.60 -3.02 -6.19
N ILE A 81 2.38 -3.39 -7.20
CA ILE A 81 2.03 -4.54 -8.03
C ILE A 81 2.30 -5.81 -7.24
N GLN A 82 1.33 -6.72 -7.17
CA GLN A 82 1.46 -8.03 -6.54
C GLN A 82 1.53 -9.16 -7.60
N ASN A 83 1.89 -10.37 -7.18
CA ASN A 83 2.05 -11.49 -8.12
C ASN A 83 0.73 -11.89 -8.81
N ASP A 84 -0.40 -11.72 -8.14
CA ASP A 84 -1.73 -11.95 -8.68
C ASP A 84 -2.30 -10.74 -9.42
N GLU A 85 -1.48 -9.76 -9.75
CA GLU A 85 -1.81 -8.60 -10.62
C GLU A 85 -1.04 -8.64 -11.95
N VAL A 86 -0.24 -9.69 -12.15
CA VAL A 86 0.42 -10.03 -13.41
C VAL A 86 -0.44 -11.08 -14.13
N PHE A 87 -1.25 -10.62 -15.09
CA PHE A 87 -2.25 -11.43 -15.76
C PHE A 87 -1.80 -11.91 -17.13
N THR A 88 -1.59 -13.22 -17.27
CA THR A 88 -1.38 -13.85 -18.57
C THR A 88 -2.62 -14.60 -19.03
N TYR A 89 -3.17 -14.22 -20.19
CA TYR A 89 -4.23 -14.97 -20.85
C TYR A 89 -3.67 -15.81 -21.98
N ALA A 90 -4.00 -17.10 -22.01
CA ALA A 90 -3.54 -18.02 -23.04
C ALA A 90 -4.51 -19.19 -23.25
N VAL A 91 -4.42 -19.85 -24.40
CA VAL A 91 -5.05 -21.15 -24.64
C VAL A 91 -4.07 -22.30 -24.41
N SER A 92 -4.57 -23.41 -23.86
CA SER A 92 -3.79 -24.64 -23.73
C SER A 92 -4.70 -25.87 -23.66
N ASP A 93 -4.26 -26.98 -24.26
CA ASP A 93 -4.90 -28.28 -24.20
C ASP A 93 -4.75 -28.82 -22.76
N PRO A 94 -5.85 -29.14 -22.05
CA PRO A 94 -5.79 -29.68 -20.69
C PRO A 94 -5.16 -31.07 -20.57
N ASN A 95 -5.10 -31.85 -21.66
CA ASN A 95 -4.58 -33.21 -21.67
C ASN A 95 -3.30 -33.34 -22.55
N GLY A 96 -2.91 -32.25 -23.19
CA GLY A 96 -1.77 -32.19 -24.08
C GLY A 96 -0.43 -32.16 -23.35
N THR A 97 0.64 -32.52 -24.08
CA THR A 97 2.01 -32.28 -23.60
C THR A 97 2.44 -30.88 -24.01
N ASN A 98 3.14 -30.18 -23.11
CA ASN A 98 3.67 -28.84 -23.42
C ASN A 98 4.62 -28.90 -24.63
N ASN A 99 4.43 -27.99 -25.57
CA ASN A 99 5.20 -27.88 -26.81
C ASN A 99 5.58 -26.44 -27.18
N GLU A 100 5.19 -25.47 -26.35
CA GLU A 100 5.59 -24.07 -26.45
C GLU A 100 5.90 -23.54 -25.05
N THR A 101 6.89 -22.66 -24.95
CA THR A 101 7.25 -21.93 -23.74
C THR A 101 7.67 -20.52 -24.13
N PHE A 102 7.20 -19.53 -23.37
CA PHE A 102 7.70 -18.17 -23.39
C PHE A 102 7.99 -17.72 -21.96
N THR A 103 8.82 -16.69 -21.82
CA THR A 103 9.29 -16.18 -20.53
C THR A 103 8.73 -14.78 -20.31
N ILE A 104 8.36 -14.47 -19.06
CA ILE A 104 8.02 -13.13 -18.61
C ILE A 104 8.90 -12.77 -17.42
N SER A 105 9.24 -11.48 -17.30
CA SER A 105 10.07 -10.95 -16.20
C SER A 105 9.34 -9.77 -15.53
N PRO A 106 8.25 -10.03 -14.78
CA PRO A 106 7.50 -8.98 -14.09
C PRO A 106 8.28 -8.39 -12.91
N PHE A 107 8.02 -7.12 -12.63
CA PHE A 107 8.32 -6.49 -11.35
C PHE A 107 7.05 -6.48 -10.49
N PHE A 108 7.13 -7.00 -9.28
CA PHE A 108 6.05 -6.98 -8.29
C PHE A 108 6.65 -7.11 -6.88
N ASP A 109 5.94 -6.61 -5.86
CA ASP A 109 6.32 -6.65 -4.45
C ASP A 109 6.37 -8.11 -3.96
N GLN A 110 7.59 -8.66 -3.89
CA GLN A 110 7.82 -10.05 -3.53
C GLN A 110 7.88 -10.23 -2.01
N ASP A 111 8.41 -9.23 -1.29
CA ASP A 111 8.62 -9.30 0.15
C ASP A 111 7.46 -8.73 0.99
N GLY A 112 6.50 -8.08 0.35
CA GLY A 112 5.28 -7.54 0.93
C GLY A 112 5.52 -6.24 1.71
N ASP A 113 6.54 -5.48 1.36
CA ASP A 113 6.87 -4.21 2.02
C ASP A 113 6.06 -3.00 1.51
N GLY A 114 5.21 -3.22 0.50
CA GLY A 114 4.38 -2.20 -0.15
C GLY A 114 5.13 -1.42 -1.24
N THR A 115 6.30 -1.86 -1.64
CA THR A 115 7.12 -1.22 -2.68
C THR A 115 7.58 -2.24 -3.72
N VAL A 116 7.80 -1.76 -4.95
CA VAL A 116 8.31 -2.63 -6.04
C VAL A 116 9.75 -2.21 -6.36
N SER A 117 10.70 -2.85 -5.69
CA SER A 117 12.13 -2.57 -5.83
C SER A 117 12.72 -3.20 -7.11
N SER A 118 13.95 -2.80 -7.44
CA SER A 118 14.65 -3.32 -8.62
C SER A 118 15.04 -4.78 -8.53
N SER A 119 15.23 -5.27 -7.31
CA SER A 119 15.62 -6.65 -7.04
C SER A 119 14.44 -7.60 -7.11
N GLU A 120 13.22 -7.09 -7.12
CA GLU A 120 11.99 -7.88 -7.07
C GLU A 120 11.46 -8.18 -8.47
N THR A 121 12.36 -8.75 -9.26
CA THR A 121 12.06 -9.30 -10.57
C THR A 121 12.58 -10.72 -10.67
N ARG A 122 11.88 -11.54 -11.45
CA ARG A 122 12.20 -12.94 -11.65
C ARG A 122 11.63 -13.42 -12.97
N ASP A 123 12.36 -14.30 -13.65
CA ASP A 123 11.88 -14.95 -14.86
C ASP A 123 10.90 -16.08 -14.54
N TYR A 124 9.77 -16.08 -15.25
CA TYR A 124 8.74 -17.11 -15.20
C TYR A 124 8.54 -17.73 -16.57
N ASP A 125 8.81 -19.02 -16.67
CA ASP A 125 8.56 -19.80 -17.88
C ASP A 125 7.11 -20.30 -17.92
N ILE A 126 6.35 -19.82 -18.90
CA ILE A 126 4.96 -20.22 -19.13
C ILE A 126 4.93 -21.22 -20.28
N SER A 127 4.75 -22.49 -19.94
CA SER A 127 4.60 -23.56 -20.94
C SER A 127 3.14 -23.79 -21.33
N LEU A 128 2.86 -23.91 -22.61
CA LEU A 128 1.55 -24.21 -23.19
C LEU A 128 1.56 -25.55 -23.93
N ALA A 129 0.43 -26.24 -23.92
CA ALA A 129 0.19 -27.43 -24.73
C ALA A 129 -0.73 -27.06 -25.91
N LEU A 130 -0.17 -26.90 -27.09
CA LEU A 130 -0.90 -26.57 -28.33
C LEU A 130 -1.03 -27.81 -29.22
N THR A 131 -1.56 -28.90 -28.67
CA THR A 131 -1.68 -30.21 -29.35
C THR A 131 -2.95 -30.37 -30.17
N GLY A 132 -3.97 -29.53 -29.93
CA GLY A 132 -5.22 -29.50 -30.69
C GLY A 132 -6.41 -29.04 -29.84
N PRO A 133 -7.47 -28.50 -30.44
CA PRO A 133 -8.71 -28.24 -29.73
C PRO A 133 -9.40 -29.56 -29.27
N PRO A 134 -10.23 -29.53 -28.22
CA PRO A 134 -10.63 -28.34 -27.47
C PRO A 134 -9.57 -27.87 -26.47
N PHE A 135 -9.18 -26.61 -26.59
CA PHE A 135 -8.38 -25.91 -25.60
C PHE A 135 -9.25 -25.45 -24.42
N HIS A 136 -8.60 -25.08 -23.32
CA HIS A 136 -9.19 -24.17 -22.33
C HIS A 136 -8.51 -22.81 -22.43
N PHE A 137 -9.25 -21.76 -22.06
CA PHE A 137 -8.70 -20.43 -21.86
C PHE A 137 -8.33 -20.27 -20.40
N TYR A 138 -7.07 -19.92 -20.14
CA TYR A 138 -6.52 -19.78 -18.80
C TYR A 138 -6.17 -18.32 -18.51
N LEU A 139 -6.37 -17.93 -17.25
CA LEU A 139 -5.64 -16.86 -16.59
C LEU A 139 -4.47 -17.51 -15.85
N ILE A 140 -3.26 -17.06 -16.13
CA ILE A 140 -2.02 -17.57 -15.56
C ILE A 140 -1.36 -16.43 -14.80
N THR A 141 -1.04 -16.66 -13.54
CA THR A 141 -0.37 -15.68 -12.66
C THR A 141 0.93 -16.28 -12.10
N PRO A 142 2.00 -15.48 -11.95
CA PRO A 142 3.23 -15.92 -11.30
C PRO A 142 3.00 -16.27 -9.82
N ASN A 143 3.78 -17.21 -9.31
CA ASN A 143 3.89 -17.46 -7.88
C ASN A 143 4.79 -16.40 -7.23
N ASN A 144 4.45 -15.96 -6.01
CA ASN A 144 5.35 -15.10 -5.26
C ASN A 144 6.64 -15.87 -4.81
N ALA A 145 6.46 -17.07 -4.22
CA ALA A 145 7.54 -17.78 -3.54
C ALA A 145 8.58 -18.47 -4.45
N ASP A 146 8.25 -18.77 -5.71
CA ASP A 146 9.14 -19.48 -6.65
C ASP A 146 8.92 -19.04 -8.11
N ASN A 147 9.66 -19.60 -9.07
CA ASN A 147 9.53 -19.31 -10.52
C ASN A 147 8.32 -20.03 -11.16
N GLY A 148 7.43 -20.64 -10.36
CA GLY A 148 6.24 -21.32 -10.86
C GLY A 148 5.11 -20.36 -11.19
N VAL A 149 4.07 -20.89 -11.84
CA VAL A 149 2.86 -20.15 -12.20
C VAL A 149 1.60 -20.91 -11.81
N VAL A 150 0.55 -20.21 -11.43
CA VAL A 150 -0.79 -20.76 -11.19
C VAL A 150 -1.62 -20.62 -12.45
N LYS A 151 -2.25 -21.72 -12.90
CA LYS A 151 -3.18 -21.70 -14.04
C LYS A 151 -4.63 -21.83 -13.60
N ASN A 152 -5.39 -20.74 -13.71
CA ASN A 152 -6.81 -20.68 -13.42
C ASN A 152 -7.63 -20.74 -14.71
N LYS A 153 -8.65 -21.59 -14.73
CA LYS A 153 -9.46 -21.80 -15.94
C LYS A 153 -10.59 -20.77 -16.04
N VAL A 154 -10.53 -19.90 -17.04
CA VAL A 154 -11.53 -18.87 -17.31
C VAL A 154 -12.68 -19.44 -18.15
N ALA A 155 -12.36 -20.15 -19.22
CA ALA A 155 -13.36 -20.72 -20.13
C ALA A 155 -12.95 -22.11 -20.63
N ARG A 156 -13.95 -22.93 -20.94
CA ARG A 156 -13.77 -24.31 -21.45
C ARG A 156 -14.11 -24.39 -22.93
N ASN A 157 -13.61 -25.44 -23.58
CA ASN A 157 -13.95 -25.81 -24.95
C ASN A 157 -13.75 -24.64 -25.92
N ILE A 158 -12.55 -24.09 -25.94
CA ILE A 158 -12.12 -23.12 -26.95
C ILE A 158 -11.56 -23.89 -28.12
N ASP A 159 -12.08 -23.61 -29.31
CA ASP A 159 -11.65 -24.22 -30.55
C ASP A 159 -10.44 -23.48 -31.14
N ASN A 160 -10.46 -22.15 -31.10
CA ASN A 160 -9.37 -21.30 -31.63
C ASN A 160 -9.32 -19.94 -30.90
N LEU A 161 -8.14 -19.32 -30.87
CA LEU A 161 -7.89 -17.96 -30.39
C LEU A 161 -7.00 -17.23 -31.40
N ILE A 162 -7.33 -15.97 -31.69
CA ILE A 162 -6.48 -15.05 -32.46
C ILE A 162 -6.49 -13.70 -31.74
N ILE A 163 -5.30 -13.17 -31.44
CA ILE A 163 -5.10 -11.84 -30.86
C ILE A 163 -4.25 -11.00 -31.82
N ARG A 164 -4.78 -9.85 -32.25
CA ARG A 164 -4.10 -8.89 -33.13
C ARG A 164 -3.82 -7.59 -32.38
N TYR A 165 -2.69 -6.97 -32.71
CA TYR A 165 -2.18 -5.77 -32.05
C TYR A 165 -1.96 -4.69 -33.09
N PHE A 166 -2.23 -3.45 -32.73
CA PHE A 166 -2.02 -2.29 -33.58
C PHE A 166 -1.37 -1.16 -32.80
N ASP A 167 -0.51 -0.41 -33.47
CA ASP A 167 0.19 0.74 -32.90
C ASP A 167 -0.66 2.03 -32.85
N LYS A 168 -0.01 3.16 -32.56
CA LYS A 168 -0.66 4.49 -32.50
C LYS A 168 -1.15 5.02 -33.86
N ASP A 169 -0.55 4.56 -34.94
CA ASP A 169 -0.89 4.99 -36.30
C ASP A 169 -1.94 4.04 -36.93
N GLY A 170 -2.22 2.92 -36.24
CA GLY A 170 -3.18 1.90 -36.65
C GLY A 170 -2.55 0.79 -37.48
N ASP A 171 -1.22 0.74 -37.56
CA ASP A 171 -0.48 -0.31 -38.26
C ASP A 171 -0.42 -1.58 -37.40
N PRO A 172 -0.56 -2.78 -38.00
CA PRO A 172 -0.49 -4.04 -37.25
C PRO A 172 0.93 -4.33 -36.77
N LEU A 173 1.02 -4.84 -35.54
CA LEU A 173 2.24 -5.33 -34.92
C LEU A 173 2.32 -6.87 -35.01
N PRO A 174 3.52 -7.46 -35.12
CA PRO A 174 4.81 -6.77 -35.09
C PRO A 174 5.16 -6.06 -36.41
N SER A 175 6.09 -5.12 -36.38
CA SER A 175 6.53 -4.41 -37.57
C SER A 175 7.04 -5.38 -38.64
N GLY A 176 6.51 -5.25 -39.86
CA GLY A 176 6.84 -6.16 -40.97
C GLY A 176 6.13 -7.52 -40.94
N VAL A 177 5.15 -7.73 -40.05
CA VAL A 177 4.33 -8.95 -40.05
C VAL A 177 3.63 -9.20 -41.38
N THR A 178 3.44 -10.48 -41.74
CA THR A 178 2.64 -10.85 -42.91
C THR A 178 1.20 -10.42 -42.69
N LYS A 179 0.62 -9.72 -43.68
CA LYS A 179 -0.76 -9.21 -43.63
C LYS A 179 -1.67 -9.97 -44.58
N ASP A 180 -2.94 -10.12 -44.22
CA ASP A 180 -3.97 -10.63 -45.12
C ASP A 180 -4.49 -9.53 -46.08
N GLY A 181 -5.53 -9.86 -46.85
CA GLY A 181 -6.13 -8.92 -47.80
C GLY A 181 -6.82 -7.71 -47.16
N ASP A 182 -7.11 -7.78 -45.86
CA ASP A 182 -7.71 -6.72 -45.06
C ASP A 182 -6.66 -5.99 -44.19
N GLU A 183 -5.37 -6.18 -44.50
CA GLU A 183 -4.21 -5.60 -43.81
C GLU A 183 -4.05 -6.05 -42.34
N ASN A 184 -4.68 -7.16 -41.94
CA ASN A 184 -4.54 -7.70 -40.60
C ASN A 184 -3.34 -8.66 -40.50
N ALA A 185 -2.67 -8.68 -39.34
CA ALA A 185 -1.60 -9.62 -39.06
C ALA A 185 -2.08 -11.09 -39.20
N VAL A 186 -1.28 -11.91 -39.89
CA VAL A 186 -1.51 -13.33 -40.11
C VAL A 186 -0.64 -14.16 -39.14
N PRO A 187 -1.23 -14.94 -38.23
CA PRO A 187 -0.50 -15.86 -37.34
C PRO A 187 0.37 -16.88 -38.12
N PRO A 188 1.38 -17.50 -37.48
CA PRO A 188 1.83 -17.24 -36.11
C PRO A 188 2.77 -16.04 -36.03
N TYR A 189 2.73 -15.32 -34.91
CA TYR A 189 3.68 -14.25 -34.61
C TYR A 189 3.79 -13.99 -33.10
N VAL A 190 4.93 -13.44 -32.71
CA VAL A 190 5.21 -12.94 -31.36
C VAL A 190 5.62 -11.48 -31.50
N ILE A 191 5.12 -10.62 -30.60
CA ILE A 191 5.52 -9.21 -30.55
C ILE A 191 6.91 -9.13 -29.89
N PRO A 192 7.91 -8.52 -30.57
CA PRO A 192 9.20 -8.22 -29.96
C PRO A 192 9.10 -7.34 -28.73
N ASP A 193 10.04 -7.48 -27.80
CA ASP A 193 10.02 -6.77 -26.51
C ASP A 193 10.03 -5.23 -26.65
N ASP A 194 10.70 -4.72 -27.68
CA ASP A 194 10.79 -3.30 -28.02
C ASP A 194 9.47 -2.74 -28.59
N GLU A 195 8.60 -3.59 -29.15
CA GLU A 195 7.30 -3.20 -29.72
C GLU A 195 6.11 -3.38 -28.75
N LEU A 196 6.29 -4.03 -27.59
CA LEU A 196 5.22 -4.24 -26.60
C LEU A 196 4.60 -2.92 -26.13
N ASN A 197 5.41 -1.87 -26.02
CA ASN A 197 4.96 -0.54 -25.64
C ASN A 197 4.27 0.23 -26.76
N ASP A 198 4.29 -0.28 -28.00
CA ASP A 198 3.60 0.34 -29.13
C ASP A 198 2.13 -0.06 -29.23
N ILE A 199 1.72 -1.14 -28.58
CA ILE A 199 0.33 -1.62 -28.58
C ILE A 199 -0.67 -0.52 -28.12
N ARG A 200 -1.58 -0.10 -29.00
CA ARG A 200 -2.66 0.88 -28.70
C ARG A 200 -4.06 0.30 -28.88
N ARG A 201 -4.21 -0.72 -29.71
CA ARG A 201 -5.47 -1.42 -29.93
C ARG A 201 -5.22 -2.92 -30.00
N ILE A 202 -6.09 -3.67 -29.35
CA ILE A 202 -6.09 -5.13 -29.35
C ILE A 202 -7.42 -5.61 -29.90
N GLU A 203 -7.36 -6.49 -30.88
CA GLU A 203 -8.52 -7.18 -31.45
C GLU A 203 -8.41 -8.67 -31.17
N MET A 204 -9.50 -9.26 -30.67
CA MET A 204 -9.52 -10.66 -30.24
C MET A 204 -10.65 -11.38 -30.93
N GLU A 205 -10.36 -12.60 -31.39
CA GLU A 205 -11.34 -13.53 -31.94
C GLU A 205 -11.23 -14.87 -31.22
N ILE A 206 -12.32 -15.28 -30.57
CA ILE A 206 -12.40 -16.53 -29.81
C ILE A 206 -13.49 -17.39 -30.44
N ILE A 207 -13.11 -18.59 -30.90
CA ILE A 207 -14.06 -19.59 -31.39
C ILE A 207 -14.30 -20.58 -30.26
N THR A 208 -15.56 -20.71 -29.82
CA THR A 208 -15.97 -21.70 -28.81
C THR A 208 -16.50 -22.97 -29.47
N LEU A 209 -16.38 -24.12 -28.80
CA LEU A 209 -16.83 -25.43 -29.27
C LEU A 209 -17.89 -26.02 -28.32
N SER A 210 -18.91 -26.69 -28.86
CA SER A 210 -19.83 -27.47 -28.03
C SER A 210 -19.08 -28.57 -27.30
N LYS A 211 -19.56 -28.94 -26.11
CA LYS A 211 -18.94 -30.01 -25.32
C LYS A 211 -19.03 -31.36 -26.04
N ASP A 212 -20.18 -31.65 -26.63
CA ASP A 212 -20.44 -32.88 -27.37
C ASP A 212 -20.95 -32.51 -28.77
N GLU A 213 -20.96 -33.48 -29.69
CA GLU A 213 -21.56 -33.32 -31.02
C GLU A 213 -23.07 -33.03 -30.91
N ASP A 214 -23.63 -32.39 -31.93
CA ASP A 214 -25.07 -32.14 -31.98
C ASP A 214 -25.84 -33.48 -32.00
N PRO A 215 -26.87 -33.64 -31.15
CA PRO A 215 -27.68 -34.86 -31.14
C PRO A 215 -28.33 -35.20 -32.48
N ASN A 216 -28.50 -34.22 -33.39
CA ASN A 216 -28.88 -34.49 -34.77
C ASN A 216 -27.69 -35.00 -35.57
N GLU A 217 -27.65 -36.32 -35.82
CA GLU A 217 -26.61 -37.00 -36.61
C GLU A 217 -26.40 -36.43 -38.02
N ASN A 218 -27.37 -35.67 -38.57
CA ASN A 218 -27.23 -35.02 -39.88
C ASN A 218 -26.59 -33.62 -39.81
N TYR A 219 -26.36 -33.11 -38.61
CA TYR A 219 -25.70 -31.82 -38.44
C TYR A 219 -24.21 -31.97 -38.72
N GLN A 220 -23.71 -31.13 -39.62
CA GLN A 220 -22.28 -30.99 -39.90
C GLN A 220 -21.93 -29.52 -39.87
N ASN A 221 -20.83 -29.21 -39.20
CA ASN A 221 -20.23 -27.89 -39.15
C ASN A 221 -18.95 -27.92 -40.00
N ILE A 222 -18.98 -27.18 -41.11
CA ILE A 222 -17.90 -27.17 -42.11
C ILE A 222 -17.38 -25.73 -42.22
N GLY A 223 -16.07 -25.56 -42.09
CA GLY A 223 -15.45 -24.25 -42.19
C GLY A 223 -13.93 -24.30 -42.25
N THR A 224 -13.31 -23.12 -42.16
CA THR A 224 -11.86 -22.97 -42.24
C THR A 224 -11.32 -22.07 -41.13
N TYR A 225 -10.22 -22.49 -40.51
CA TYR A 225 -9.39 -21.67 -39.64
C TYR A 225 -8.49 -20.74 -40.46
N LEU A 226 -8.13 -19.59 -39.87
CA LEU A 226 -7.08 -18.74 -40.42
C LEU A 226 -5.76 -19.51 -40.45
N ALA A 227 -5.02 -19.41 -41.56
CA ALA A 227 -3.72 -20.05 -41.67
C ALA A 227 -2.79 -19.61 -40.54
N GLY A 228 -2.07 -20.57 -39.96
CA GLY A 228 -1.12 -20.34 -38.87
C GLY A 228 -1.73 -20.14 -37.48
N SER A 229 -3.05 -20.04 -37.34
CA SER A 229 -3.68 -19.97 -36.02
C SER A 229 -3.41 -21.24 -35.20
N VAL A 230 -3.55 -21.15 -33.87
CA VAL A 230 -3.31 -22.29 -32.98
C VAL A 230 -4.09 -23.55 -33.36
N ALA A 231 -5.36 -23.44 -33.78
CA ALA A 231 -6.14 -24.58 -34.24
C ALA A 231 -5.63 -25.15 -35.58
N ALA A 232 -5.25 -24.30 -36.52
CA ALA A 232 -4.75 -24.73 -37.84
C ALA A 232 -3.38 -25.41 -37.73
N THR A 233 -2.49 -24.83 -36.92
CA THR A 233 -1.13 -25.32 -36.71
C THR A 233 -1.14 -26.64 -35.92
N SER A 234 -1.92 -26.73 -34.85
CA SER A 234 -1.99 -27.93 -34.02
C SER A 234 -2.66 -29.12 -34.75
N SER A 235 -3.71 -28.88 -35.54
CA SER A 235 -4.39 -29.93 -36.30
C SER A 235 -3.70 -30.30 -37.62
N GLY A 236 -2.76 -29.48 -38.10
CA GLY A 236 -2.14 -29.62 -39.42
C GLY A 236 -3.10 -29.37 -40.59
N SER A 237 -4.26 -28.74 -40.35
CA SER A 237 -5.31 -28.48 -41.34
C SER A 237 -5.97 -27.14 -41.08
N THR A 238 -6.17 -26.34 -42.13
CA THR A 238 -7.00 -25.13 -42.04
C THR A 238 -8.48 -25.43 -42.18
N SER A 239 -8.90 -26.67 -42.41
CA SER A 239 -10.30 -27.05 -42.60
C SER A 239 -10.80 -27.95 -41.47
N PHE A 240 -12.06 -27.75 -41.07
CA PHE A 240 -12.78 -28.64 -40.15
C PHE A 240 -14.12 -29.09 -40.76
N ASN A 241 -14.53 -30.30 -40.41
CA ASN A 241 -15.81 -30.90 -40.78
C ASN A 241 -16.19 -31.94 -39.72
N ASP A 242 -17.04 -31.55 -38.77
CA ASP A 242 -17.45 -32.39 -37.64
C ASP A 242 -18.87 -32.06 -37.17
N GLY A 243 -19.37 -32.83 -36.17
CA GLY A 243 -20.70 -32.63 -35.59
C GLY A 243 -20.77 -31.55 -34.51
N PHE A 244 -19.68 -30.84 -34.20
CA PHE A 244 -19.64 -29.88 -33.10
C PHE A 244 -20.16 -28.51 -33.51
N ARG A 245 -20.82 -27.81 -32.59
CA ARG A 245 -21.23 -26.42 -32.81
C ARG A 245 -20.06 -25.48 -32.49
N ARG A 246 -19.95 -24.42 -33.28
CA ARG A 246 -18.98 -23.33 -33.08
C ARG A 246 -19.68 -21.99 -33.02
N GLU A 247 -19.17 -21.09 -32.20
CA GLU A 247 -19.62 -19.69 -32.12
C GLU A 247 -18.41 -18.79 -31.91
N THR A 248 -18.31 -17.74 -32.73
CA THR A 248 -17.21 -16.77 -32.72
C THR A 248 -17.59 -15.54 -31.92
N PHE A 249 -16.71 -15.15 -31.00
CA PHE A 249 -16.82 -13.95 -30.19
C PHE A 249 -15.66 -13.02 -30.53
N THR A 250 -15.97 -11.76 -30.85
CA THR A 250 -14.97 -10.74 -31.14
C THR A 250 -15.00 -9.63 -30.11
N ALA A 251 -13.83 -9.04 -29.86
CA ALA A 251 -13.71 -7.83 -29.06
C ALA A 251 -12.59 -6.93 -29.57
N VAL A 252 -12.83 -5.63 -29.47
CA VAL A 252 -11.86 -4.58 -29.78
C VAL A 252 -11.74 -3.73 -28.54
N THR A 253 -10.53 -3.56 -28.03
CA THR A 253 -10.26 -2.84 -26.79
C THR A 253 -8.91 -2.12 -26.86
N SER A 254 -8.74 -1.13 -26.00
CA SER A 254 -7.53 -0.31 -25.94
C SER A 254 -7.14 -0.08 -24.47
N PRO A 255 -5.84 -0.04 -24.15
CA PRO A 255 -5.37 0.40 -22.85
C PRO A 255 -5.82 1.84 -22.57
N ARG A 256 -6.36 2.09 -21.38
CA ARG A 256 -6.72 3.45 -20.95
C ARG A 256 -5.56 4.18 -20.31
N ASN A 257 -4.66 3.43 -19.67
CA ASN A 257 -3.51 3.95 -18.95
C ASN A 257 -2.29 4.00 -19.89
N LEU A 258 -2.27 5.00 -20.77
CA LEU A 258 -1.15 5.28 -21.67
C LEU A 258 -0.03 6.09 -20.98
N VAL A 259 0.04 6.06 -19.64
CA VAL A 259 0.82 7.01 -18.83
C VAL A 259 2.33 6.80 -18.94
N THR A 260 2.79 5.65 -19.47
CA THR A 260 4.20 5.48 -19.79
C THR A 260 4.55 6.38 -20.97
N ALA A 261 5.27 7.47 -20.69
CA ALA A 261 5.88 8.25 -21.74
C ALA A 261 6.76 7.30 -22.58
N PRO A 262 6.79 7.44 -23.91
CA PRO A 262 7.46 6.49 -24.79
C PRO A 262 8.98 6.42 -24.61
N TRP A 263 9.55 7.23 -23.72
CA TRP A 263 10.98 7.28 -23.36
C TRP A 263 11.26 6.92 -21.89
N GLY A 264 10.24 6.60 -21.08
CA GLY A 264 10.42 6.18 -19.68
C GLY A 264 9.80 7.12 -18.64
N LYS A 265 10.11 6.89 -17.36
CA LYS A 265 9.54 7.64 -16.22
C LYS A 265 10.46 7.63 -15.00
N ILE A 266 10.12 8.43 -14.01
CA ILE A 266 10.75 8.43 -12.68
C ILE A 266 9.67 8.24 -11.60
N SER A 267 9.92 7.33 -10.68
CA SER A 267 9.07 7.07 -9.52
C SER A 267 9.81 7.47 -8.25
N LEU A 268 9.09 7.89 -7.21
CA LEU A 268 9.67 8.24 -5.92
C LEU A 268 9.00 7.46 -4.80
N VAL A 269 9.81 6.95 -3.88
CA VAL A 269 9.35 6.29 -2.65
C VAL A 269 10.16 6.85 -1.48
N ALA A 270 9.48 7.20 -0.39
CA ALA A 270 10.12 7.59 0.86
C ALA A 270 9.96 6.46 1.88
N SER A 271 11.06 6.05 2.53
CA SER A 271 11.05 5.02 3.57
C SER A 271 11.96 5.41 4.74
N PRO A 272 11.43 5.52 5.98
CA PRO A 272 10.01 5.35 6.35
C PRO A 272 9.10 6.50 5.86
N SER A 273 7.79 6.25 5.76
CA SER A 273 6.74 7.26 5.52
C SER A 273 5.38 6.73 6.06
N PRO A 274 4.71 7.40 7.03
CA PRO A 274 5.09 8.65 7.67
C PRO A 274 6.30 8.48 8.61
N ILE A 275 6.98 9.59 8.88
CA ILE A 275 8.10 9.64 9.83
C ILE A 275 7.55 10.12 11.17
N SER A 276 7.81 9.39 12.24
CA SER A 276 7.36 9.75 13.59
C SER A 276 8.51 10.28 14.44
N CYS A 277 8.31 11.39 15.17
CA CYS A 277 9.30 11.84 16.15
C CYS A 277 9.62 10.69 17.15
N PRO A 278 10.88 10.43 17.54
CA PRO A 278 12.08 11.25 17.38
C PRO A 278 12.79 11.19 16.04
N ASP A 279 12.37 10.31 15.12
CA ASP A 279 13.01 10.24 13.81
C ASP A 279 12.74 11.51 13.02
N ASP A 280 13.78 12.09 12.42
CA ASP A 280 13.71 13.35 11.67
C ASP A 280 14.01 13.14 10.19
N SER A 281 14.25 11.91 9.75
CA SER A 281 14.77 11.66 8.42
C SER A 281 14.15 10.44 7.75
N THR A 282 14.11 10.50 6.43
CA THR A 282 13.68 9.41 5.56
C THR A 282 14.59 9.33 4.35
N THR A 283 14.79 8.11 3.84
CA THR A 283 15.47 7.92 2.56
C THR A 283 14.43 8.01 1.45
N VAL A 284 14.64 8.93 0.51
CA VAL A 284 13.85 9.03 -0.71
C VAL A 284 14.63 8.37 -1.83
N THR A 285 14.05 7.32 -2.40
CA THR A 285 14.60 6.60 -3.56
C THR A 285 13.84 6.99 -4.80
N ALA A 286 14.56 7.51 -5.79
CA ALA A 286 14.11 7.72 -7.15
C ALA A 286 14.44 6.51 -8.01
N SER A 287 13.44 5.90 -8.64
CA SER A 287 13.63 4.84 -9.63
C SER A 287 13.40 5.40 -11.02
N VAL A 288 14.47 5.52 -11.81
CA VAL A 288 14.43 5.97 -13.20
C VAL A 288 14.39 4.74 -14.10
N VAL A 289 13.35 4.62 -14.90
CA VAL A 289 13.17 3.52 -15.84
C VAL A 289 13.02 4.04 -17.26
N ASP A 290 13.50 3.26 -18.22
CA ASP A 290 13.37 3.53 -19.64
C ASP A 290 11.94 3.29 -20.15
N SER A 291 11.74 3.38 -21.46
CA SER A 291 10.47 3.09 -22.12
C SER A 291 9.98 1.67 -21.83
N GLU A 292 10.91 0.75 -21.64
CA GLU A 292 10.69 -0.65 -21.32
C GLU A 292 10.39 -0.90 -19.83
N GLY A 293 10.43 0.14 -19.00
CA GLY A 293 10.22 0.00 -17.56
C GLY A 293 11.39 -0.70 -16.85
N GLU A 294 12.50 -0.89 -17.56
CA GLU A 294 13.76 -1.38 -17.02
C GLU A 294 14.57 -0.24 -16.42
N GLY A 295 15.35 -0.53 -15.39
CA GLY A 295 16.20 0.47 -14.76
C GLY A 295 17.24 1.01 -15.75
N VAL A 296 17.37 2.34 -15.84
CA VAL A 296 18.40 2.94 -16.70
C VAL A 296 19.80 2.61 -16.21
N ASP A 297 20.79 2.72 -17.11
CA ASP A 297 22.19 2.47 -16.81
C ASP A 297 22.70 3.30 -15.61
N SER A 298 23.75 2.80 -14.97
CA SER A 298 24.41 3.52 -13.89
C SER A 298 25.06 4.82 -14.38
N GLY A 299 24.94 5.90 -13.61
CA GLY A 299 25.59 7.17 -13.90
C GLY A 299 24.65 8.26 -14.42
N ILE A 300 23.37 7.96 -14.66
CA ILE A 300 22.37 8.98 -14.99
C ILE A 300 22.15 9.88 -13.76
N SER A 301 22.24 11.19 -13.96
CA SER A 301 22.13 12.17 -12.87
C SER A 301 20.67 12.43 -12.51
N VAL A 302 20.32 12.17 -11.25
CA VAL A 302 19.01 12.48 -10.64
C VAL A 302 19.18 13.67 -9.70
N THR A 303 18.40 14.73 -9.93
CA THR A 303 18.37 15.92 -9.08
C THR A 303 17.10 15.95 -8.26
N PHE A 304 17.24 16.05 -6.93
CA PHE A 304 16.16 16.14 -5.97
C PHE A 304 15.94 17.58 -5.52
N THR A 305 14.70 17.93 -5.21
CA THR A 305 14.35 19.20 -4.56
C THR A 305 13.28 18.97 -3.51
N THR A 306 13.22 19.85 -2.51
CA THR A 306 12.26 19.75 -1.40
C THR A 306 11.59 21.09 -1.14
N SER A 307 10.32 21.07 -0.70
CA SER A 307 9.61 22.27 -0.26
C SER A 307 10.04 22.77 1.12
N ASP A 308 10.56 21.87 1.96
CA ASP A 308 11.02 22.14 3.33
C ASP A 308 12.05 21.10 3.79
N GLY A 309 12.72 21.31 4.92
CA GLY A 309 13.83 20.47 5.37
C GLY A 309 15.06 20.54 4.46
N THR A 310 15.96 19.58 4.59
CA THR A 310 17.22 19.51 3.83
C THR A 310 17.40 18.16 3.15
N LEU A 311 17.98 18.17 1.94
CA LEU A 311 18.31 16.97 1.18
C LEU A 311 19.83 16.79 1.10
N ASP A 312 20.32 15.58 1.36
CA ASP A 312 21.72 15.21 1.13
C ASP A 312 21.87 13.77 0.59
N PRO A 313 22.45 13.57 -0.60
CA PRO A 313 22.85 14.60 -1.57
C PRO A 313 21.67 15.16 -2.36
N VAL A 314 21.75 16.42 -2.81
CA VAL A 314 20.75 17.06 -3.70
C VAL A 314 20.79 16.49 -5.13
N THR A 315 21.92 15.93 -5.54
CA THR A 315 22.07 15.25 -6.83
C THR A 315 22.83 13.95 -6.60
N ASN A 316 22.31 12.85 -7.16
CA ASN A 316 22.95 11.55 -7.09
C ASN A 316 22.85 10.83 -8.44
N SER A 317 23.73 9.86 -8.68
CA SER A 317 23.70 9.07 -9.91
C SER A 317 22.93 7.78 -9.71
N THR A 318 22.22 7.33 -10.74
CA THR A 318 21.63 6.00 -10.78
C THR A 318 22.69 4.92 -10.61
N ILE A 319 22.35 3.83 -9.92
CA ILE A 319 23.11 2.58 -9.95
C ILE A 319 22.61 1.70 -11.10
N GLY A 320 23.18 0.49 -11.28
CA GLY A 320 22.79 -0.41 -12.38
C GLY A 320 21.34 -0.90 -12.37
N SER A 321 20.54 -0.49 -11.38
CA SER A 321 19.10 -0.69 -11.32
C SER A 321 18.28 0.55 -11.69
N GLY A 322 18.90 1.65 -12.13
CA GLY A 322 18.20 2.92 -12.37
C GLY A 322 17.81 3.67 -11.10
N ASP A 323 18.20 3.19 -9.91
CA ASP A 323 17.85 3.84 -8.65
C ASP A 323 18.90 4.87 -8.21
N ALA A 324 18.45 6.01 -7.70
CA ALA A 324 19.26 7.01 -7.03
C ALA A 324 18.55 7.43 -5.74
N SER A 325 19.29 7.66 -4.66
CA SER A 325 18.69 8.04 -3.37
C SER A 325 19.23 9.35 -2.82
N THR A 326 18.42 9.96 -1.97
CA THR A 326 18.75 11.11 -1.13
C THR A 326 18.13 10.93 0.25
N THR A 327 18.72 11.55 1.27
CA THR A 327 18.11 11.61 2.60
C THR A 327 17.42 12.95 2.77
N LEU A 328 16.10 12.92 3.04
CA LEU A 328 15.38 14.08 3.54
C LEU A 328 15.50 14.12 5.05
N THR A 329 16.00 15.22 5.59
CA THR A 329 15.97 15.54 7.01
C THR A 329 15.02 16.71 7.25
N TYR A 330 14.04 16.49 8.12
CA TYR A 330 12.99 17.43 8.49
C TYR A 330 13.38 18.23 9.73
N ASP A 331 13.00 19.50 9.73
CA ASP A 331 13.12 20.37 10.88
C ASP A 331 11.77 20.39 11.61
N TRP A 332 11.71 19.78 12.79
CA TRP A 332 10.50 19.76 13.63
C TRP A 332 10.05 21.15 14.10
N SER A 333 10.83 22.21 13.87
CA SER A 333 10.37 23.60 14.02
C SER A 333 9.51 24.10 12.87
N SER A 334 9.45 23.36 11.76
CA SER A 334 8.61 23.72 10.63
C SER A 334 7.13 23.60 10.99
N PRO A 335 6.30 24.60 10.59
CA PRO A 335 4.84 24.48 10.70
C PRO A 335 4.24 23.48 9.70
N SER A 336 5.04 22.92 8.78
CA SER A 336 4.57 22.05 7.69
C SER A 336 4.74 20.57 8.04
N VAL A 337 3.68 19.91 8.51
CA VAL A 337 3.66 18.45 8.77
C VAL A 337 3.77 17.56 7.51
N THR A 338 3.92 18.16 6.34
CA THR A 338 4.12 17.48 5.07
C THR A 338 5.13 18.23 4.22
N VAL A 339 6.11 17.50 3.70
CA VAL A 339 7.14 18.01 2.81
C VAL A 339 6.94 17.43 1.42
N THR A 340 6.95 18.25 0.37
CA THR A 340 6.97 17.74 -1.01
C THR A 340 8.39 17.53 -1.46
N VAL A 341 8.76 16.29 -1.78
CA VAL A 341 10.02 15.95 -2.42
C VAL A 341 9.78 15.68 -3.88
N SER A 342 10.62 16.23 -4.75
CA SER A 342 10.56 15.97 -6.19
C SER A 342 11.91 15.60 -6.75
N ALA A 343 11.91 14.88 -7.86
CA ALA A 343 13.11 14.42 -8.54
C ALA A 343 12.96 14.55 -10.05
N SER A 344 14.07 14.84 -10.72
CA SER A 344 14.16 14.90 -12.18
C SER A 344 15.42 14.22 -12.69
N ALA A 345 15.32 13.60 -13.87
CA ALA A 345 16.43 13.03 -14.62
C ALA A 345 16.24 13.29 -16.14
N LEU A 346 17.30 13.06 -16.91
CA LEU A 346 17.27 13.05 -18.38
C LEU A 346 17.50 11.62 -18.86
N ILE A 347 16.65 11.14 -19.77
CA ILE A 347 16.79 9.84 -20.44
C ILE A 347 17.20 10.10 -21.89
N ASP A 348 18.32 9.53 -22.31
CA ASP A 348 18.78 9.56 -23.70
C ASP A 348 18.03 8.50 -24.51
N VAL A 349 17.30 8.93 -25.53
CA VAL A 349 16.68 8.05 -26.52
C VAL A 349 17.21 8.45 -27.90
N ASP A 350 17.97 7.54 -28.52
CA ASP A 350 18.58 7.72 -29.84
C ASP A 350 19.49 8.96 -29.98
N GLY A 351 20.13 9.39 -28.89
CA GLY A 351 21.03 10.55 -28.83
C GLY A 351 20.34 11.87 -28.49
N GLU A 352 19.08 11.84 -28.07
CA GLU A 352 18.30 13.00 -27.65
C GLU A 352 17.82 12.84 -26.20
N ASP A 353 18.02 13.87 -25.37
CA ASP A 353 17.67 13.85 -23.94
C ASP A 353 16.22 14.27 -23.71
N TYR A 354 15.46 13.41 -23.01
CA TYR A 354 14.09 13.67 -22.58
C TYR A 354 13.98 13.78 -21.05
N PRO A 355 13.36 14.85 -20.51
CA PRO A 355 13.20 15.00 -19.08
C PRO A 355 12.08 14.09 -18.53
N VAL A 356 12.39 13.44 -17.41
CA VAL A 356 11.39 12.77 -16.56
C VAL A 356 11.38 13.45 -15.19
N PHE A 357 10.20 13.62 -14.61
CA PHE A 357 10.00 14.28 -13.32
C PHE A 357 8.86 13.64 -12.53
N ASN A 358 9.00 13.59 -11.21
CA ASN A 358 7.95 13.18 -10.30
C ASN A 358 8.09 13.90 -8.94
N ALA A 359 7.01 13.93 -8.16
CA ALA A 359 6.99 14.50 -6.81
C ALA A 359 6.04 13.72 -5.91
N ILE A 360 6.44 13.51 -4.65
CA ILE A 360 5.65 12.85 -3.62
C ILE A 360 5.54 13.73 -2.37
N PRO A 361 4.41 13.68 -1.65
CA PRO A 361 4.34 14.19 -0.29
C PRO A 361 4.99 13.20 0.68
N VAL A 362 5.72 13.71 1.66
CA VAL A 362 6.31 12.98 2.78
C VAL A 362 5.74 13.56 4.07
N SER A 363 5.03 12.73 4.85
CA SER A 363 4.37 13.16 6.08
C SER A 363 5.27 12.97 7.29
N PHE A 364 5.30 13.98 8.15
CA PHE A 364 5.99 13.96 9.44
C PHE A 364 4.95 14.10 10.55
N GLU A 365 4.88 13.09 11.42
CA GLU A 365 3.90 12.98 12.49
C GLU A 365 4.60 13.08 13.84
N SER A 366 4.08 13.90 14.76
CA SER A 366 4.62 14.02 16.11
C SER A 366 4.15 12.87 17.03
N GLY A 367 4.02 11.66 16.49
CA GLY A 367 3.04 10.66 16.96
C GLY A 367 1.65 11.05 16.45
N THR A 368 0.61 10.23 16.69
CA THR A 368 -0.75 10.36 16.13
C THR A 368 -1.56 11.60 16.59
N GLY A 369 -0.92 12.76 16.77
CA GLY A 369 -1.51 14.00 17.24
C GLY A 369 -1.73 14.05 18.75
N ILE A 370 -1.63 12.91 19.46
CA ILE A 370 -1.71 12.86 20.92
C ILE A 370 -0.77 11.75 21.41
N PHE A 371 0.24 12.08 22.21
CA PHE A 371 0.94 11.07 23.03
C PHE A 371 0.05 10.77 24.23
N THR A 372 -0.27 9.51 24.49
CA THR A 372 -1.05 9.13 25.69
C THR A 372 -0.43 7.94 26.39
N ASP A 373 -0.52 7.92 27.72
CA ASP A 373 -0.18 6.76 28.54
C ASP A 373 -1.13 6.68 29.74
N ASP A 374 -1.95 5.64 29.80
CA ASP A 374 -2.88 5.34 30.89
C ASP A 374 -2.31 4.32 31.88
N PHE A 375 -1.11 3.76 31.62
CA PHE A 375 -0.43 2.73 32.41
C PHE A 375 -1.25 1.44 32.67
N ASP A 376 -2.38 1.24 31.98
CA ASP A 376 -3.28 0.09 32.21
C ASP A 376 -2.69 -1.23 31.69
N ASP A 377 -1.66 -1.15 30.84
CA ASP A 377 -0.88 -2.29 30.36
C ASP A 377 0.11 -2.85 31.43
N GLY A 378 0.26 -2.14 32.55
CA GLY A 378 1.06 -2.56 33.69
C GLY A 378 2.57 -2.35 33.54
N ASN A 379 3.04 -1.61 32.54
CA ASN A 379 4.45 -1.28 32.35
C ASN A 379 4.63 0.24 32.09
N SER A 380 5.89 0.70 32.06
CA SER A 380 6.24 2.09 31.76
C SER A 380 7.20 2.15 30.57
N ASP A 381 6.93 1.35 29.54
CA ASP A 381 7.78 1.29 28.35
C ASP A 381 7.86 2.68 27.68
N GLY A 382 9.06 3.05 27.23
CA GLY A 382 9.34 4.39 26.68
C GLY A 382 9.68 5.46 27.71
N TRP A 383 9.35 5.28 28.99
CA TRP A 383 9.74 6.22 30.05
C TRP A 383 11.20 6.04 30.46
N THR A 384 11.94 7.15 30.52
CA THR A 384 13.34 7.20 30.92
C THR A 384 13.50 7.84 32.29
N GLU A 385 13.97 7.07 33.26
CA GLU A 385 14.11 7.50 34.65
C GLU A 385 15.48 8.14 34.95
N ALA A 386 15.49 9.25 35.68
CA ALA A 386 16.66 9.91 36.21
C ALA A 386 16.48 10.28 37.69
N GLY A 387 17.51 10.08 38.51
CA GLY A 387 17.51 10.45 39.93
C GLY A 387 17.55 9.25 40.88
N ALA A 388 17.12 9.46 42.12
CA ALA A 388 17.16 8.47 43.21
C ALA A 388 15.82 7.76 43.45
N THR A 389 14.76 8.18 42.77
CA THR A 389 13.44 7.52 42.80
C THR A 389 13.47 6.20 42.05
N ASN A 390 12.75 5.21 42.59
CA ASN A 390 12.50 3.95 41.92
C ASN A 390 11.06 3.95 41.39
N TRP A 391 10.88 4.20 40.10
CA TRP A 391 9.54 4.24 39.50
C TRP A 391 9.03 2.84 39.19
N ASN A 392 7.72 2.67 39.23
CA ASN A 392 7.07 1.46 38.80
C ASN A 392 5.59 1.72 38.48
N VAL A 393 5.04 0.93 37.57
CA VAL A 393 3.59 0.81 37.43
C VAL A 393 3.05 -0.22 38.40
N ALA A 394 1.96 0.10 39.09
CA ALA A 394 1.20 -0.88 39.85
C ALA A 394 -0.27 -0.48 39.96
N SER A 395 -1.15 -1.44 39.64
CA SER A 395 -2.61 -1.23 39.61
C SER A 395 -3.05 -0.14 38.62
N GLY A 396 -2.49 -0.18 37.39
CA GLY A 396 -2.81 0.78 36.32
C GLY A 396 -2.35 2.21 36.60
N GLN A 397 -1.32 2.39 37.44
CA GLN A 397 -0.90 3.71 37.91
C GLN A 397 0.61 3.76 38.02
N TYR A 398 1.19 4.88 37.58
CA TYR A 398 2.62 5.13 37.70
C TYR A 398 2.95 5.82 39.02
N LYS A 399 3.96 5.32 39.74
CA LYS A 399 4.32 5.84 41.08
C LYS A 399 5.76 5.49 41.41
N THR A 400 6.22 5.96 42.57
CA THR A 400 7.53 5.61 43.12
C THR A 400 7.40 4.68 44.33
N ALA A 401 8.37 3.77 44.51
CA ALA A 401 8.42 2.87 45.65
C ALA A 401 9.14 3.47 46.89
N SER A 402 9.84 4.59 46.70
CA SER A 402 10.66 5.26 47.73
C SER A 402 10.59 6.77 47.59
N ASN A 403 10.76 7.47 48.70
CA ASN A 403 10.98 8.91 48.68
C ASN A 403 12.37 9.23 48.11
N GLY A 404 12.51 10.37 47.45
CA GLY A 404 13.74 10.83 46.81
C GLY A 404 13.45 11.68 45.58
N ASP A 405 14.42 12.45 45.10
CA ASP A 405 14.23 13.29 43.92
C ASP A 405 14.45 12.49 42.65
N GLY A 406 13.59 12.67 41.66
CA GLY A 406 13.77 12.11 40.33
C GLY A 406 12.72 12.57 39.33
N VAL A 407 13.07 12.41 38.06
CA VAL A 407 12.23 12.72 36.90
C VAL A 407 12.15 11.47 36.05
N SER A 408 10.97 11.15 35.56
CA SER A 408 10.78 10.15 34.50
C SER A 408 10.30 10.88 33.26
N SER A 409 11.06 10.88 32.16
CA SER A 409 10.73 11.61 30.93
C SER A 409 10.26 10.69 29.81
N ASN A 410 9.44 11.23 28.92
CA ASN A 410 8.98 10.55 27.71
C ASN A 410 8.53 11.59 26.67
N GLY A 411 8.31 11.14 25.43
CA GLY A 411 7.88 11.98 24.33
C GLY A 411 9.03 12.43 23.42
N CYS A 412 8.86 13.58 22.78
CA CYS A 412 9.73 14.05 21.70
C CYS A 412 10.53 15.27 22.15
N ALA A 413 11.87 15.17 22.13
CA ALA A 413 12.77 16.27 22.48
C ALA A 413 12.66 17.50 21.53
N ALA A 414 12.03 17.33 20.37
CA ALA A 414 11.79 18.38 19.40
C ALA A 414 10.45 19.13 19.58
N TRP A 415 9.57 18.69 20.48
CA TRP A 415 8.32 19.41 20.77
C TRP A 415 8.63 20.80 21.32
N GLN A 416 8.10 21.83 20.66
CA GLN A 416 8.26 23.24 21.05
C GLN A 416 7.00 23.77 21.71
N ASP A 417 5.92 23.77 20.92
CA ASP A 417 4.61 24.23 21.33
C ASP A 417 3.69 23.03 21.54
N TYR A 418 3.15 22.90 22.75
CA TYR A 418 2.27 21.79 23.11
C TYR A 418 1.48 22.05 24.38
N GLU A 419 0.38 21.33 24.52
CA GLU A 419 -0.28 21.13 25.81
C GLU A 419 0.05 19.74 26.34
N ALA A 420 0.35 19.64 27.63
CA ALA A 420 0.54 18.36 28.31
C ALA A 420 -0.35 18.28 29.55
N GLN A 421 -0.90 17.10 29.82
CA GLN A 421 -1.79 16.84 30.93
C GLN A 421 -1.40 15.52 31.61
N VAL A 422 -1.59 15.47 32.92
CA VAL A 422 -1.52 14.23 33.71
C VAL A 422 -2.56 14.27 34.83
N GLU A 423 -3.09 13.12 35.20
CA GLU A 423 -3.89 12.96 36.41
C GLU A 423 -3.00 12.57 37.59
N ILE A 424 -3.15 13.27 38.70
CA ILE A 424 -2.35 13.10 39.91
C ILE A 424 -3.29 12.80 41.08
N LYS A 425 -3.00 11.75 41.83
CA LYS A 425 -3.71 11.38 43.05
C LYS A 425 -2.75 11.30 44.22
N ARG A 426 -3.09 11.95 45.34
CA ARG A 426 -2.36 11.80 46.61
C ARG A 426 -3.04 10.80 47.53
N ASN A 427 -2.24 10.03 48.26
CA ASN A 427 -2.64 9.08 49.30
C ASN A 427 -1.90 9.40 50.60
N GLY A 428 -2.25 10.55 51.18
CA GLY A 428 -1.56 11.13 52.32
C GLY A 428 -1.33 12.63 52.16
N SER A 429 -0.71 13.21 53.18
CA SER A 429 -0.25 14.60 53.12
C SER A 429 1.14 14.68 52.51
N LEU A 430 1.39 15.75 51.76
CA LEU A 430 2.74 16.14 51.37
C LEU A 430 3.39 16.87 52.55
N GLY A 431 4.58 16.45 52.94
CA GLY A 431 5.43 17.16 53.88
C GLY A 431 5.88 18.53 53.35
N SER A 432 6.45 19.36 54.20
CA SER A 432 6.84 20.74 53.86
C SER A 432 7.94 20.87 52.81
N THR A 433 8.63 19.78 52.49
CA THR A 433 9.68 19.73 51.44
C THR A 433 9.29 18.79 50.30
N GLU A 434 8.11 18.17 50.36
CA GLU A 434 7.68 17.21 49.37
C GLU A 434 6.90 17.90 48.25
N HIS A 435 7.11 17.44 47.02
CA HIS A 435 6.38 17.91 45.85
C HIS A 435 6.14 16.81 44.84
N VAL A 436 5.21 17.07 43.93
CA VAL A 436 4.83 16.23 42.78
C VAL A 436 4.53 17.16 41.61
N GLY A 437 4.74 16.75 40.36
CA GLY A 437 4.44 17.65 39.25
C GLY A 437 4.67 17.08 37.86
N LEU A 438 4.32 17.92 36.89
CA LEU A 438 4.50 17.69 35.47
C LEU A 438 5.70 18.53 34.99
N VAL A 439 6.71 17.85 34.47
CA VAL A 439 7.86 18.43 33.81
C VAL A 439 7.53 18.65 32.34
N PHE A 440 7.95 19.79 31.80
CA PHE A 440 7.80 20.11 30.37
C PHE A 440 9.01 20.90 29.88
N ARG A 441 9.21 20.86 28.57
CA ARG A 441 10.43 21.27 27.86
C ARG A 441 11.67 20.66 28.50
N PHE A 442 11.57 19.36 28.81
CA PHE A 442 12.65 18.59 29.40
C PHE A 442 13.79 18.42 28.40
N GLN A 443 14.95 18.98 28.75
CA GLN A 443 16.19 18.81 27.99
C GLN A 443 17.04 17.70 28.59
N ASN A 444 17.09 17.67 29.92
CA ASN A 444 17.80 16.67 30.73
C ASN A 444 17.41 16.87 32.20
N SER A 445 17.90 16.00 33.09
CA SER A 445 17.60 16.02 34.54
C SER A 445 18.03 17.28 35.30
N SER A 446 18.70 18.23 34.65
CA SER A 446 19.12 19.51 35.23
C SER A 446 18.56 20.74 34.51
N GLN A 447 17.75 20.58 33.46
CA GLN A 447 17.27 21.67 32.62
C GLN A 447 15.85 21.39 32.10
N TYR A 448 14.86 22.04 32.71
CA TYR A 448 13.43 21.90 32.37
C TYR A 448 12.55 22.95 33.05
N TYR A 449 11.29 23.06 32.62
CA TYR A 449 10.25 23.69 33.41
C TYR A 449 9.44 22.66 34.20
N LEU A 450 8.91 23.09 35.34
CA LEU A 450 8.13 22.26 36.23
C LEU A 450 6.84 22.97 36.64
N ALA A 451 5.70 22.33 36.40
CA ALA A 451 4.44 22.63 37.08
C ALA A 451 4.37 21.80 38.37
N LYS A 452 4.78 22.43 39.47
CA LYS A 452 4.98 21.83 40.78
C LYS A 452 3.75 21.97 41.65
N LEU A 453 3.33 20.88 42.27
CA LEU A 453 2.34 20.82 43.32
C LEU A 453 3.03 20.54 44.66
N TYR A 454 2.82 21.42 45.63
CA TYR A 454 3.41 21.27 46.97
C TYR A 454 2.46 21.82 48.04
N CYS A 455 2.72 21.43 49.29
CA CYS A 455 2.06 22.06 50.42
C CYS A 455 2.76 23.38 50.76
N SER A 456 2.05 24.50 50.59
CA SER A 456 2.60 25.85 50.73
C SER A 456 2.41 26.43 52.13
N SER A 457 1.38 26.01 52.87
CA SER A 457 1.22 26.38 54.28
C SER A 457 0.46 25.34 55.10
N ASN A 458 0.64 25.40 56.43
CA ASN A 458 0.07 24.49 57.43
C ASN A 458 0.50 23.01 57.32
N CYS A 459 1.57 22.70 56.59
CA CYS A 459 2.04 21.34 56.23
C CYS A 459 2.53 20.43 57.37
N GLY A 460 2.43 20.89 58.62
CA GLY A 460 2.70 20.09 59.82
C GLY A 460 1.49 20.01 60.77
N GLY A 461 0.34 20.54 60.34
CA GLY A 461 -0.91 20.57 61.09
C GLY A 461 -1.80 19.35 60.82
N SER A 462 -3.10 19.52 61.02
CA SER A 462 -4.07 18.51 60.57
C SER A 462 -4.04 18.44 59.03
N PRO A 463 -4.04 17.26 58.41
CA PRO A 463 -4.11 17.10 56.94
C PRO A 463 -5.23 17.88 56.26
N ASN A 464 -6.30 18.19 56.99
CA ASN A 464 -7.47 18.94 56.48
C ASN A 464 -7.24 20.46 56.48
N ASP A 465 -6.19 20.96 57.13
CA ASP A 465 -5.87 22.40 57.22
C ASP A 465 -4.73 22.78 56.26
N HIS A 466 -4.19 21.82 55.52
CA HIS A 466 -3.12 22.02 54.56
C HIS A 466 -3.59 22.91 53.40
N VAL A 467 -2.73 23.84 53.00
CA VAL A 467 -2.94 24.66 51.80
C VAL A 467 -1.93 24.21 50.76
N TYR A 468 -2.44 23.88 49.57
CA TYR A 468 -1.62 23.45 48.45
C TYR A 468 -1.50 24.57 47.42
N SER A 469 -0.38 24.59 46.72
CA SER A 469 -0.12 25.51 45.62
C SER A 469 0.35 24.77 44.38
N VAL A 470 -0.08 25.26 43.23
CA VAL A 470 0.55 24.98 41.93
C VAL A 470 1.51 26.11 41.62
N GLU A 471 2.69 25.78 41.13
CA GLU A 471 3.77 26.72 40.85
C GLU A 471 4.48 26.34 39.56
N LEU A 472 4.71 27.34 38.70
CA LEU A 472 5.61 27.20 37.56
C LEU A 472 7.01 27.58 38.01
N GLU A 473 7.96 26.68 37.84
CA GLU A 473 9.38 26.90 38.14
C GLU A 473 10.27 26.58 36.94
N THR A 474 11.38 27.31 36.82
CA THR A 474 12.51 26.96 35.94
C THR A 474 13.54 26.18 36.76
N PHE A 475 14.04 25.06 36.25
CA PHE A 475 15.09 24.27 36.88
C PHE A 475 16.36 24.32 36.03
N ASP A 476 17.43 24.97 36.52
CA ASP A 476 18.71 25.11 35.81
C ASP A 476 19.90 24.75 36.70
N GLY A 477 20.56 23.62 36.40
CA GLY A 477 21.79 23.19 37.10
C GLY A 477 21.60 22.95 38.62
N GLY A 478 20.38 22.60 39.04
CA GLY A 478 20.03 22.40 40.45
C GLY A 478 19.52 23.66 41.16
N ALA A 479 19.47 24.81 40.49
CA ALA A 479 18.80 26.01 40.98
C ALA A 479 17.35 26.06 40.46
N THR A 480 16.40 26.40 41.34
CA THR A 480 15.01 26.63 40.97
C THR A 480 14.65 28.11 41.03
N SER A 481 13.84 28.58 40.08
CA SER A 481 13.27 29.93 40.07
C SER A 481 11.76 29.87 39.89
N THR A 482 11.00 30.37 40.86
CA THR A 482 9.54 30.52 40.76
C THR A 482 9.18 31.60 39.74
N LEU A 483 8.34 31.24 38.76
CA LEU A 483 7.81 32.13 37.75
C LEU A 483 6.42 32.66 38.13
N ALA A 484 5.52 31.77 38.54
CA ALA A 484 4.15 32.09 38.95
C ALA A 484 3.61 31.02 39.91
N SER A 485 2.67 31.38 40.78
CA SER A 485 2.01 30.43 41.67
C SER A 485 0.57 30.81 42.00
N SER A 486 -0.25 29.81 42.29
CA SER A 486 -1.64 29.95 42.74
C SER A 486 -1.97 28.87 43.76
N THR A 487 -2.89 29.16 44.68
CA THR A 487 -3.35 28.20 45.70
C THR A 487 -4.57 27.42 45.20
N PHE A 488 -4.65 26.14 45.54
CA PHE A 488 -5.78 25.29 45.18
C PHE A 488 -6.09 24.27 46.29
N THR A 489 -7.27 23.65 46.21
CA THR A 489 -7.63 22.51 47.06
C THR A 489 -7.12 21.23 46.42
N PHE A 490 -6.38 20.42 47.18
CA PHE A 490 -5.95 19.10 46.74
C PHE A 490 -6.52 18.07 47.70
N ASP A 491 -7.67 17.47 47.41
CA ASP A 491 -8.31 16.51 48.30
C ASP A 491 -7.59 15.16 48.33
N ASN A 492 -7.71 14.44 49.46
CA ASN A 492 -7.01 13.17 49.64
C ASN A 492 -7.76 12.03 48.93
N ASN A 493 -7.03 11.16 48.24
CA ASN A 493 -7.57 10.04 47.45
C ASN A 493 -8.50 10.45 46.30
N GLU A 494 -8.45 11.71 45.89
CA GLU A 494 -9.16 12.22 44.72
C GLU A 494 -8.16 12.49 43.59
N TYR A 495 -8.60 12.30 42.35
CA TYR A 495 -7.79 12.61 41.17
C TYR A 495 -7.92 14.09 40.79
N TYR A 496 -6.78 14.68 40.45
CA TYR A 496 -6.68 16.03 39.93
C TYR A 496 -5.94 16.03 38.61
N SER A 497 -6.48 16.71 37.62
CA SER A 497 -5.84 16.90 36.33
C SER A 497 -4.95 18.13 36.41
N LEU A 498 -3.65 17.97 36.17
CA LEU A 498 -2.69 19.04 36.00
C LEU A 498 -2.41 19.19 34.50
N LYS A 499 -2.73 20.35 33.93
CA LYS A 499 -2.46 20.68 32.53
C LYS A 499 -1.49 21.85 32.43
N VAL A 500 -0.53 21.76 31.52
CA VAL A 500 0.37 22.83 31.11
C VAL A 500 0.19 23.14 29.62
N SER A 501 0.47 24.38 29.23
CA SER A 501 0.60 24.80 27.83
C SER A 501 1.88 25.61 27.70
N ALA A 502 2.72 25.24 26.75
CA ALA A 502 3.90 26.00 26.36
C ALA A 502 3.71 26.42 24.90
N VAL A 503 3.62 27.73 24.63
CA VAL A 503 3.47 28.28 23.28
C VAL A 503 4.40 29.48 23.13
N GLY A 504 5.44 29.35 22.31
CA GLY A 504 6.54 30.31 22.27
C GLY A 504 7.18 30.46 23.65
N ASP A 505 7.21 31.68 24.19
CA ASP A 505 7.72 31.97 25.53
C ASP A 505 6.61 32.00 26.61
N GLU A 506 5.33 31.84 26.23
CA GLU A 506 4.22 31.86 27.18
C GLU A 506 3.99 30.47 27.77
N LEU A 507 4.04 30.40 29.10
CA LEU A 507 3.88 29.18 29.88
C LEU A 507 2.63 29.30 30.75
N ASN A 508 1.71 28.36 30.62
CA ASN A 508 0.46 28.34 31.37
C ASN A 508 0.32 27.02 32.13
N ALA A 509 -0.31 27.05 33.32
CA ALA A 509 -0.72 25.84 34.01
C ALA A 509 -2.07 26.02 34.71
N LYS A 510 -2.83 24.93 34.80
CA LYS A 510 -4.08 24.85 35.56
C LYS A 510 -4.29 23.49 36.18
N ILE A 511 -5.03 23.47 37.28
CA ILE A 511 -5.31 22.27 38.05
C ILE A 511 -6.76 22.24 38.54
N TRP A 512 -7.42 21.11 38.36
CA TRP A 512 -8.81 20.91 38.80
C TRP A 512 -9.05 19.46 39.20
N GLN A 513 -10.08 19.23 40.02
CA GLN A 513 -10.48 17.86 40.34
C GLN A 513 -11.03 17.20 39.09
N THR A 514 -10.47 16.06 38.68
CA THR A 514 -10.76 15.38 37.41
C THR A 514 -12.26 15.07 37.22
N SER A 515 -12.99 14.84 38.31
CA SER A 515 -14.44 14.59 38.28
C SER A 515 -15.30 15.82 37.98
N THR A 516 -14.68 16.99 37.82
CA THR A 516 -15.32 18.27 37.49
C THR A 516 -14.91 18.74 36.10
N ALA A 517 -15.66 19.69 35.53
CA ALA A 517 -15.35 20.21 34.20
C ALA A 517 -14.04 21.02 34.22
N GLU A 518 -13.22 20.87 33.17
CA GLU A 518 -12.00 21.65 32.96
C GLU A 518 -12.29 23.16 33.01
N PRO A 519 -11.57 23.93 33.85
CA PRO A 519 -11.68 25.39 33.87
C PRO A 519 -11.29 26.02 32.52
N ALA A 520 -12.02 27.06 32.13
CA ALA A 520 -11.74 27.81 30.91
C ALA A 520 -10.47 28.68 31.02
N ASP A 521 -10.26 29.28 32.19
CA ASP A 521 -9.11 30.15 32.46
C ASP A 521 -7.91 29.33 32.97
N TRP A 522 -6.69 29.81 32.69
CA TRP A 522 -5.47 29.29 33.29
C TRP A 522 -5.31 29.80 34.73
N ASP A 523 -4.87 28.94 35.66
CA ASP A 523 -4.65 29.35 37.06
C ASP A 523 -3.39 30.21 37.21
N ILE A 524 -2.36 29.90 36.42
CA ILE A 524 -1.10 30.63 36.37
C ILE A 524 -0.60 30.77 34.94
N THR A 525 -0.03 31.95 34.65
CA THR A 525 0.62 32.30 33.38
C THR A 525 1.94 32.98 33.68
N ALA A 526 2.98 32.63 32.93
CA ALA A 526 4.31 33.22 32.99
C ALA A 526 4.89 33.39 31.59
N THR A 527 5.96 34.19 31.48
CA THR A 527 6.74 34.32 30.24
C THR A 527 8.19 34.02 30.54
N ASP A 528 8.76 33.00 29.90
CA ASP A 528 10.15 32.60 30.08
C ASP A 528 10.67 31.91 28.80
N ALA A 529 11.94 32.18 28.45
CA ALA A 529 12.56 31.74 27.20
C ALA A 529 13.81 30.86 27.44
N SER A 530 14.03 30.37 28.66
CA SER A 530 15.18 29.51 29.00
C SER A 530 15.17 28.19 28.23
N TYR A 531 13.99 27.59 28.01
CA TYR A 531 13.84 26.35 27.26
C TYR A 531 12.75 26.53 26.20
N THR A 532 13.06 26.25 24.94
CA THR A 532 12.14 26.46 23.80
C THR A 532 11.54 25.17 23.27
N GLN A 533 12.11 24.01 23.63
CA GLN A 533 11.64 22.69 23.23
C GLN A 533 11.87 21.67 24.34
N GLY A 534 11.43 20.43 24.14
CA GLY A 534 11.83 19.29 24.95
C GLY A 534 10.66 18.37 25.31
N GLU A 535 11.03 17.20 25.82
CA GLU A 535 10.13 16.15 26.27
C GLU A 535 9.21 16.61 27.42
N ILE A 536 8.24 15.76 27.76
CA ILE A 536 7.53 15.86 29.04
C ILE A 536 8.16 14.93 30.05
N GLY A 537 7.81 15.11 31.31
CA GLY A 537 8.16 14.15 32.34
C GLY A 537 7.30 14.26 33.58
N LEU A 538 7.44 13.31 34.47
CA LEU A 538 6.78 13.29 35.76
C LEU A 538 7.84 13.36 36.84
N THR A 539 7.54 14.10 37.91
CA THR A 539 8.44 14.20 39.06
C THR A 539 7.67 14.09 40.36
N THR A 540 8.27 13.41 41.33
CA THR A 540 7.77 13.37 42.70
C THR A 540 8.92 13.14 43.65
N THR A 541 8.81 13.69 44.87
CA THR A 541 9.75 13.42 45.96
C THR A 541 9.22 12.42 46.99
N THR A 542 7.98 11.97 46.81
CA THR A 542 7.24 11.13 47.76
C THR A 542 6.72 9.87 47.07
N ASN A 543 6.56 8.80 47.83
CA ASN A 543 5.91 7.56 47.38
C ASN A 543 4.40 7.51 47.66
N THR A 544 3.82 8.64 48.12
CA THR A 544 2.41 8.74 48.47
C THR A 544 1.54 9.29 47.35
N THR A 545 2.10 9.54 46.16
CA THR A 545 1.38 10.03 44.99
C THR A 545 1.42 9.02 43.84
N SER A 546 0.39 9.01 43.01
CA SER A 546 0.38 8.29 41.75
C SER A 546 -0.06 9.19 40.59
N PHE A 547 0.40 8.81 39.40
CA PHE A 547 0.12 9.42 38.11
C PHE A 547 -0.66 8.46 37.24
N ASP A 548 -1.49 9.03 36.37
CA ASP A 548 -2.43 8.32 35.52
C ASP A 548 -2.79 9.20 34.31
N ASN A 549 -3.27 8.61 33.22
CA ASN A 549 -3.81 9.30 32.04
C ASN A 549 -2.95 10.50 31.56
N VAL A 550 -1.68 10.25 31.25
CA VAL A 550 -0.80 11.25 30.62
C VAL A 550 -1.29 11.49 29.19
N ALA A 551 -1.37 12.75 28.78
CA ALA A 551 -1.70 13.14 27.41
C ALA A 551 -0.88 14.36 26.98
N VAL A 552 -0.32 14.36 25.77
CA VAL A 552 0.34 15.52 25.16
C VAL A 552 -0.27 15.77 23.80
N ASN A 553 -0.65 17.01 23.52
CA ASN A 553 -1.16 17.48 22.24
C ASN A 553 -0.17 18.52 21.66
N PRO A 554 0.73 18.11 20.75
CA PRO A 554 1.60 19.03 20.03
C PRO A 554 0.78 20.03 19.21
N SER A 555 1.17 21.31 19.24
CA SER A 555 0.44 22.42 18.61
C SER A 555 0.88 22.71 17.18
#